data_AF-A0A1E4EMU1-F1
#
_entry.id   AF-A0A1E4EMU1-F1
#
_cell.length_a   1.000
_cell.length_b   1.000
_cell.length_c   1.000
_cell.angle_alpha   90.00
_cell.angle_beta   90.00
_cell.angle_gamma   90.00
#
_symmetry.space_group_name_H-M   'P 1'
#
loop_
_entity.id
_entity.type
_entity.pdbx_description
1 polymer ?
#
loop_
_entity_poly.entity_id
_entity_poly.type
_entity_poly.pdbx_seq_one_letter_code
_entity_poly.pdbx_strand_id
1 'polypeptide(L)'
;MGRGLIAWLDRRTPGVGLVVGALFVAAALTPSLIPRSPDIQGILAGTSFAAGYGATVAAGMLWRYLQLPGLPDRQARIVVPLMGLGALAIILVFLARSTRWQNDIRAAMALPPSEGAAPLIVAGHGIVVAAALLIVAKLLAALVRLVSRHIARVLPPRPARVLGIVITLFLAQQVFSGVLLRGVVRSIDTSAQALDALIPADLTPPTGAFQPGGPGSLVAWQDLGREGRIFVANTPDPDSLTAVTGRPARQPLRVYVGLNAAPTLEARAALAARELERAGGFERATLVVAMPTGTGWMDPAAIEPLEMLNHGDVATVALQYSYLQSWISLLVQPDYATDAGRALFAAVHRLWLERPPEARPRLYLYGLSLGAHASQQSLRLHEMLDRPVDGALWVGPPFVSPLWQTLTAERDPGSPAWLPQLTTGEVVRFTDGRRDDIGDGPWGRVRIVYLQYGSDPIVFFRPDSGFRPPGWLAYPRAPEVSDALRWYPIVTQLQLAFDMAIALEVPMGHGHLYSYVDHIDPWLAVTDPPGWDADRLAALRAHFRAREQALAAP
;
A
#
# COMPACT_ATOMS: atom_id res chain seq x y z
N MET A 1 -30.39 -36.43 11.26
CA MET A 1 -29.94 -35.31 10.39
C MET A 1 -28.52 -35.45 9.81
N GLY A 2 -27.68 -36.42 10.23
CA GLY A 2 -26.29 -36.53 9.75
C GLY A 2 -26.06 -37.08 8.33
N ARG A 3 -26.87 -38.04 7.84
CA ARG A 3 -26.62 -38.69 6.53
C ARG A 3 -26.86 -37.77 5.32
N GLY A 4 -27.80 -36.84 5.41
CA GLY A 4 -28.10 -35.87 4.34
C GLY A 4 -27.03 -34.78 4.20
N LEU A 5 -26.48 -34.31 5.33
CA LEU A 5 -25.38 -33.34 5.35
C LEU A 5 -24.07 -33.95 4.83
N ILE A 6 -23.75 -35.17 5.26
CA ILE A 6 -22.57 -35.91 4.78
C ILE A 6 -22.71 -36.21 3.28
N ALA A 7 -23.87 -36.69 2.81
CA ALA A 7 -24.10 -36.91 1.38
C ALA A 7 -24.12 -35.60 0.55
N TRP A 8 -24.48 -34.47 1.16
CA TRP A 8 -24.37 -33.15 0.53
C TRP A 8 -22.91 -32.67 0.44
N LEU A 9 -22.08 -33.02 1.43
CA LEU A 9 -20.64 -32.76 1.43
C LEU A 9 -19.88 -33.68 0.45
N ASP A 10 -20.32 -34.93 0.29
CA ASP A 10 -19.61 -36.06 -0.32
C ASP A 10 -19.96 -36.35 -1.80
N ARG A 11 -20.80 -35.54 -2.46
CA ARG A 11 -21.08 -35.72 -3.90
C ARG A 11 -19.85 -35.36 -4.75
N ARG A 12 -18.94 -36.35 -4.85
CA ARG A 12 -17.70 -36.44 -5.63
C ARG A 12 -16.71 -35.30 -5.36
N THR A 13 -16.09 -35.32 -4.19
CA THR A 13 -14.84 -34.57 -3.95
C THR A 13 -13.84 -34.98 -5.05
N PRO A 14 -13.39 -34.08 -5.93
CA PRO A 14 -12.39 -34.41 -6.92
C PRO A 14 -11.08 -34.65 -6.18
N GLY A 15 -10.57 -35.89 -6.17
CA GLY A 15 -9.27 -36.19 -5.55
C GLY A 15 -8.14 -35.32 -6.12
N VAL A 16 -8.20 -35.03 -7.42
CA VAL A 16 -7.32 -34.05 -8.09
C VAL A 16 -7.44 -32.67 -7.46
N GLY A 17 -8.64 -32.24 -7.07
CA GLY A 17 -8.88 -30.96 -6.41
C GLY A 17 -8.23 -30.88 -5.03
N LEU A 18 -8.19 -31.98 -4.28
CA LEU A 18 -7.47 -32.05 -3.00
C LEU A 18 -5.96 -31.87 -3.21
N VAL A 19 -5.39 -32.55 -4.21
CA VAL A 19 -3.95 -32.44 -4.53
C VAL A 19 -3.61 -31.04 -5.03
N VAL A 20 -4.37 -30.49 -5.97
CA VAL A 20 -4.15 -29.12 -6.47
C VAL A 20 -4.33 -28.09 -5.35
N GLY A 21 -5.35 -28.24 -4.51
CA GLY A 21 -5.52 -27.40 -3.32
C GLY A 21 -4.33 -27.48 -2.37
N ALA A 22 -3.80 -28.68 -2.12
CA ALA A 22 -2.59 -28.88 -1.31
C ALA A 22 -1.33 -28.27 -1.94
N LEU A 23 -1.17 -28.34 -3.27
CA LEU A 23 -0.08 -27.67 -3.98
C LEU A 23 -0.19 -26.13 -3.88
N PHE A 24 -1.41 -25.58 -3.90
CA PHE A 24 -1.63 -24.16 -3.66
C PHE A 24 -1.28 -23.76 -2.22
N VAL A 25 -1.62 -24.58 -1.23
CA VAL A 25 -1.17 -24.38 0.16
C VAL A 25 0.35 -24.43 0.26
N ALA A 26 0.98 -25.43 -0.37
CA ALA A 26 2.43 -25.57 -0.42
C ALA A 26 3.10 -24.31 -0.98
N ALA A 27 2.62 -23.80 -2.13
CA ALA A 27 3.08 -22.55 -2.70
C ALA A 27 2.79 -21.34 -1.80
N ALA A 28 1.64 -21.28 -1.13
CA ALA A 28 1.28 -20.16 -0.25
C ALA A 28 2.18 -20.06 0.99
N LEU A 29 2.70 -21.19 1.47
CA LEU A 29 3.60 -21.29 2.63
C LEU A 29 5.05 -20.90 2.31
N THR A 30 5.42 -20.75 1.03
CA THR A 30 6.77 -20.30 0.66
C THR A 30 6.98 -18.82 1.01
N PRO A 31 8.24 -18.33 1.03
CA PRO A 31 8.54 -16.92 1.25
C PRO A 31 7.81 -15.98 0.28
N SER A 32 7.61 -14.75 0.74
CA SER A 32 7.12 -13.60 -0.03
C SER A 32 7.93 -12.34 0.36
N LEU A 33 7.42 -11.14 0.07
CA LEU A 33 8.14 -9.89 0.31
C LEU A 33 8.36 -9.58 1.79
N ILE A 34 7.37 -9.84 2.63
CA ILE A 34 7.40 -9.51 4.07
C ILE A 34 6.99 -10.72 4.93
N PRO A 35 7.43 -10.80 6.20
CA PRO A 35 7.06 -11.88 7.09
C PRO A 35 5.59 -11.73 7.52
N ARG A 36 4.93 -12.85 7.80
CA ARG A 36 3.50 -12.85 8.18
C ARG A 36 3.32 -13.45 9.55
N SER A 37 2.33 -12.93 10.28
CA SER A 37 1.84 -13.60 11.48
C SER A 37 1.25 -14.99 11.12
N PRO A 38 1.25 -15.95 12.05
CA PRO A 38 0.65 -17.27 11.83
C PRO A 38 -0.83 -17.20 11.40
N ASP A 39 -1.57 -16.20 11.87
CA ASP A 39 -2.99 -16.01 11.55
C ASP A 39 -3.18 -15.64 10.08
N ILE A 40 -2.46 -14.60 9.61
CA ILE A 40 -2.51 -14.14 8.22
C ILE A 40 -2.03 -15.24 7.26
N GLN A 41 -0.94 -15.93 7.63
CA GLN A 41 -0.43 -17.06 6.85
C GLN A 41 -1.44 -18.21 6.76
N GLY A 42 -2.19 -18.49 7.82
CA GLY A 42 -3.29 -19.45 7.82
C GLY A 42 -4.45 -19.04 6.91
N ILE A 43 -4.87 -17.78 6.97
CA ILE A 43 -5.93 -17.24 6.09
C ILE A 43 -5.52 -17.34 4.62
N LEU A 44 -4.29 -16.97 4.28
CA LEU A 44 -3.73 -17.11 2.94
C LEU A 44 -3.68 -18.57 2.48
N ALA A 45 -3.25 -19.50 3.36
CA ALA A 45 -3.22 -20.93 3.04
C ALA A 45 -4.63 -21.47 2.75
N GLY A 46 -5.61 -21.15 3.60
CA GLY A 46 -6.99 -21.57 3.40
C GLY A 46 -7.63 -21.00 2.13
N THR A 47 -7.36 -19.73 1.85
CA THR A 47 -7.80 -19.05 0.62
C THR A 47 -7.18 -19.69 -0.62
N SER A 48 -5.89 -19.99 -0.57
CA SER A 48 -5.15 -20.65 -1.66
C SER A 48 -5.66 -22.07 -1.89
N PHE A 49 -5.93 -22.84 -0.83
CA PHE A 49 -6.56 -24.16 -0.94
C PHE A 49 -7.91 -24.07 -1.67
N ALA A 50 -8.77 -23.16 -1.24
CA ALA A 50 -10.09 -22.97 -1.83
C ALA A 50 -10.01 -22.55 -3.30
N ALA A 51 -9.05 -21.69 -3.66
CA ALA A 51 -8.80 -21.28 -5.04
C ALA A 51 -8.36 -22.46 -5.92
N GLY A 52 -7.35 -23.23 -5.50
CA GLY A 52 -6.85 -24.38 -6.25
C GLY A 52 -7.89 -25.51 -6.37
N TYR A 53 -8.59 -25.80 -5.28
CA TYR A 53 -9.69 -26.77 -5.27
C TYR A 53 -10.84 -26.31 -6.18
N GLY A 54 -11.23 -25.03 -6.08
CA GLY A 54 -12.30 -24.42 -6.87
C GLY A 54 -12.00 -24.42 -8.38
N ALA A 55 -10.78 -24.08 -8.77
CA ALA A 55 -10.31 -24.15 -10.16
C ALA A 55 -10.43 -25.57 -10.72
N THR A 56 -10.06 -26.57 -9.91
CA THR A 56 -10.18 -27.98 -10.31
C THR A 56 -11.64 -28.44 -10.41
N VAL A 57 -12.51 -27.97 -9.52
CA VAL A 57 -13.95 -28.23 -9.62
C VAL A 57 -14.54 -27.63 -10.89
N ALA A 58 -14.16 -26.39 -11.25
CA ALA A 58 -14.59 -25.72 -12.47
C ALA A 58 -14.10 -26.46 -13.73
N ALA A 59 -12.83 -26.86 -13.76
CA ALA A 59 -12.27 -27.69 -14.83
C ALA A 59 -13.01 -29.04 -14.94
N GLY A 60 -13.32 -29.69 -13.81
CA GLY A 60 -14.11 -30.91 -13.77
C GLY A 60 -15.58 -30.73 -14.18
N MET A 61 -16.16 -29.53 -14.01
CA MET A 61 -17.47 -29.19 -14.57
C MET A 61 -17.41 -29.08 -16.10
N LEU A 62 -16.38 -28.42 -16.63
CA LEU A 62 -16.15 -28.31 -18.07
C LEU A 62 -15.87 -29.68 -18.71
N TRP A 63 -15.02 -30.50 -18.09
CA TRP A 63 -14.72 -31.87 -18.53
C TRP A 63 -16.00 -32.72 -18.70
N ARG A 64 -16.90 -32.65 -17.72
CA ARG A 64 -18.20 -33.32 -17.77
C ARG A 64 -19.15 -32.70 -18.79
N TYR A 65 -19.10 -31.38 -18.97
CA TYR A 65 -19.89 -30.69 -19.99
C TYR A 65 -19.50 -31.13 -21.40
N LEU A 66 -18.20 -31.32 -21.64
CA LEU A 66 -17.63 -31.87 -22.89
C LEU A 66 -17.81 -33.39 -23.04
N GLN A 67 -18.48 -34.05 -22.10
CA GLN A 67 -18.74 -35.51 -22.09
C GLN A 67 -17.47 -36.38 -22.15
N LEU A 68 -16.35 -35.85 -21.66
CA LEU A 68 -15.09 -36.58 -21.63
C LEU A 68 -15.15 -37.72 -20.60
N PRO A 69 -14.44 -38.84 -20.84
CA PRO A 69 -14.51 -40.02 -20.00
C PRO A 69 -14.03 -39.74 -18.57
N GLY A 70 -14.68 -40.37 -17.59
CA GLY A 70 -14.33 -40.28 -16.17
C GLY A 70 -13.93 -41.63 -15.60
N LEU A 71 -13.30 -41.62 -14.42
CA LEU A 71 -12.94 -42.85 -13.72
C LEU A 71 -14.20 -43.65 -13.30
N PRO A 72 -14.21 -44.99 -13.47
CA PRO A 72 -15.24 -45.85 -12.91
C PRO A 72 -15.36 -45.72 -11.39
N ASP A 73 -16.58 -45.80 -10.86
CA ASP A 73 -16.87 -45.57 -9.44
C ASP A 73 -16.08 -46.51 -8.48
N ARG A 74 -15.77 -47.75 -8.91
CA ARG A 74 -14.96 -48.70 -8.13
C ARG A 74 -13.51 -48.21 -7.97
N GLN A 75 -12.92 -47.70 -9.03
CA GLN A 75 -11.55 -47.17 -9.00
C GLN A 75 -11.48 -45.86 -8.21
N ALA A 76 -12.50 -45.00 -8.35
CA ALA A 76 -12.58 -43.73 -7.61
C ALA A 76 -12.57 -43.92 -6.09
N ARG A 77 -13.17 -44.99 -5.56
CA ARG A 77 -13.18 -45.31 -4.11
C ARG A 77 -11.79 -45.60 -3.53
N ILE A 78 -10.84 -46.02 -4.36
CA ILE A 78 -9.45 -46.29 -3.93
C ILE A 78 -8.56 -45.08 -4.22
N VAL A 79 -8.69 -44.50 -5.42
CA VAL A 79 -7.83 -43.41 -5.89
C VAL A 79 -8.04 -42.12 -5.10
N VAL A 80 -9.29 -41.76 -4.76
CA VAL A 80 -9.57 -40.48 -4.06
C VAL A 80 -8.99 -40.45 -2.65
N PRO A 81 -9.15 -41.47 -1.79
CA PRO A 81 -8.48 -41.51 -0.49
C PRO A 81 -6.95 -41.44 -0.58
N LEU A 82 -6.34 -42.14 -1.55
CA LEU A 82 -4.89 -42.09 -1.77
C LEU A 82 -4.43 -40.67 -2.17
N MET A 83 -5.18 -39.99 -3.04
CA MET A 83 -4.94 -38.58 -3.37
C MET A 83 -5.11 -37.67 -2.15
N GLY A 84 -6.08 -37.95 -1.28
CA GLY A 84 -6.27 -37.24 -0.02
C GLY A 84 -5.09 -37.41 0.93
N LEU A 85 -4.56 -38.63 1.06
CA LEU A 85 -3.34 -38.91 1.84
C LEU A 85 -2.13 -38.20 1.26
N GLY A 86 -1.97 -38.20 -0.07
CA GLY A 86 -0.91 -37.45 -0.75
C GLY A 86 -1.03 -35.94 -0.52
N ALA A 87 -2.23 -35.38 -0.63
CA ALA A 87 -2.52 -33.98 -0.34
C ALA A 87 -2.17 -33.61 1.11
N LEU A 88 -2.55 -34.46 2.07
CA LEU A 88 -2.23 -34.27 3.48
C LEU A 88 -0.70 -34.31 3.71
N ALA A 89 0.00 -35.26 3.11
CA ALA A 89 1.45 -35.36 3.21
C ALA A 89 2.15 -34.10 2.66
N ILE A 90 1.69 -33.58 1.51
CA ILE A 90 2.20 -32.32 0.93
C ILE A 90 2.03 -31.17 1.92
N ILE A 91 0.83 -31.00 2.49
CA ILE A 91 0.54 -29.92 3.44
C ILE A 91 1.45 -30.05 4.67
N LEU A 92 1.55 -31.24 5.27
CA LEU A 92 2.36 -31.46 6.47
C LEU A 92 3.84 -31.16 6.23
N VAL A 93 4.40 -31.57 5.09
CA VAL A 93 5.80 -31.30 4.74
C VAL A 93 6.06 -29.81 4.58
N PHE A 94 5.20 -29.08 3.87
CA PHE A 94 5.38 -27.64 3.66
C PHE A 94 5.12 -26.84 4.94
N LEU A 95 4.18 -27.27 5.77
CA LEU A 95 3.92 -26.67 7.07
C LEU A 95 5.10 -26.87 8.04
N ALA A 96 5.78 -28.01 7.97
CA ALA A 96 7.02 -28.22 8.73
C ALA A 96 8.18 -27.32 8.25
N ARG A 97 8.17 -26.92 6.97
CA ARG A 97 9.19 -26.01 6.38
C ARG A 97 8.85 -24.53 6.54
N SER A 98 7.58 -24.18 6.74
CA SER A 98 7.12 -22.78 6.71
C SER A 98 7.79 -21.93 7.78
N THR A 99 8.06 -22.47 8.96
CA THR A 99 8.75 -21.72 10.03
C THR A 99 10.15 -21.29 9.60
N ARG A 100 10.91 -22.16 8.92
CA ARG A 100 12.24 -21.81 8.40
C ARG A 100 12.16 -20.69 7.37
N TRP A 101 11.25 -20.82 6.40
CA TRP A 101 11.03 -19.80 5.37
C TRP A 101 10.58 -18.45 5.93
N GLN A 102 9.72 -18.44 6.94
CA GLN A 102 9.35 -17.22 7.65
C GLN A 102 10.56 -16.63 8.39
N ASN A 103 11.38 -17.46 9.03
CA ASN A 103 12.59 -17.00 9.73
C ASN A 103 13.67 -16.47 8.78
N ASP A 104 13.76 -16.98 7.54
CA ASP A 104 14.66 -16.44 6.52
C ASP A 104 14.28 -14.98 6.16
N ILE A 105 12.98 -14.69 6.02
CA ILE A 105 12.50 -13.31 5.79
C ILE A 105 12.69 -12.44 7.03
N ARG A 106 12.35 -12.96 8.21
CA ARG A 106 12.51 -12.23 9.48
C ARG A 106 13.96 -11.86 9.73
N ALA A 107 14.90 -12.75 9.43
CA ALA A 107 16.33 -12.48 9.54
C ALA A 107 16.78 -11.34 8.60
N ALA A 108 16.26 -11.29 7.38
CA ALA A 108 16.55 -10.20 6.44
C ALA A 108 16.05 -8.81 6.92
N MET A 109 15.07 -8.80 7.83
CA MET A 109 14.52 -7.59 8.46
C MET A 109 14.94 -7.41 9.92
N ALA A 110 15.99 -8.13 10.37
CA ALA A 110 16.48 -8.09 11.75
C ALA A 110 15.41 -8.36 12.84
N LEU A 111 14.37 -9.13 12.51
CA LEU A 111 13.33 -9.54 13.44
C LEU A 111 13.74 -10.80 14.23
N PRO A 112 13.30 -10.94 15.50
CA PRO A 112 13.52 -12.17 16.26
C PRO A 112 12.86 -13.36 15.56
N PRO A 113 13.43 -14.57 15.62
CA PRO A 113 12.86 -15.74 14.98
C PRO A 113 11.46 -16.07 15.54
N SER A 114 10.59 -16.60 14.68
CA SER A 114 9.33 -17.20 15.09
C SER A 114 9.59 -18.62 15.59
N GLU A 115 9.11 -18.93 16.80
CA GLU A 115 9.24 -20.23 17.46
C GLU A 115 7.87 -20.83 17.83
N GLY A 116 7.82 -22.13 18.11
CA GLY A 116 6.68 -22.78 18.76
C GLY A 116 5.50 -23.14 17.86
N ALA A 117 4.28 -22.77 18.29
CA ALA A 117 3.00 -23.28 17.80
C ALA A 117 2.51 -22.70 16.45
N ALA A 118 3.31 -21.86 15.78
CA ALA A 118 2.93 -21.20 14.54
C ALA A 118 2.37 -22.16 13.45
N PRO A 119 2.97 -23.33 13.18
CA PRO A 119 2.41 -24.34 12.26
C PRO A 119 0.97 -24.77 12.61
N LEU A 120 0.66 -24.94 13.90
CA LEU A 120 -0.67 -25.38 14.33
C LEU A 120 -1.71 -24.27 14.14
N ILE A 121 -1.34 -23.02 14.42
CA ILE A 121 -2.19 -21.84 14.20
C ILE A 121 -2.48 -21.67 12.72
N VAL A 122 -1.46 -21.78 11.87
CA VAL A 122 -1.59 -21.73 10.40
C VAL A 122 -2.53 -22.82 9.90
N ALA A 123 -2.37 -24.06 10.37
CA ALA A 123 -3.24 -25.17 9.98
C ALA A 123 -4.69 -24.95 10.45
N GLY A 124 -4.89 -24.52 11.70
CA GLY A 124 -6.21 -24.24 12.26
C GLY A 124 -6.97 -23.19 11.47
N HIS A 125 -6.37 -22.01 11.28
CA HIS A 125 -6.97 -20.92 10.50
C HIS A 125 -7.17 -21.33 9.04
N GLY A 126 -6.20 -22.01 8.43
CA GLY A 126 -6.30 -22.51 7.06
C GLY A 126 -7.49 -23.44 6.85
N ILE A 127 -7.73 -24.37 7.78
CA ILE A 127 -8.88 -25.29 7.74
C ILE A 127 -10.18 -24.50 7.87
N VAL A 128 -10.28 -23.58 8.84
CA VAL A 128 -11.50 -22.78 9.07
C VAL A 128 -11.84 -21.94 7.84
N VAL A 129 -10.85 -21.23 7.28
CA VAL A 129 -11.03 -20.36 6.11
C VAL A 129 -11.37 -21.18 4.86
N ALA A 130 -10.65 -22.27 4.60
CA ALA A 130 -10.97 -23.16 3.49
C ALA A 130 -12.38 -23.74 3.61
N ALA A 131 -12.77 -24.20 4.80
CA ALA A 131 -14.10 -24.72 5.05
C ALA A 131 -15.18 -23.66 4.81
N ALA A 132 -15.00 -22.44 5.34
CA ALA A 132 -15.92 -21.33 5.15
C ALA A 132 -16.11 -20.98 3.66
N LEU A 133 -15.00 -20.82 2.91
CA LEU A 133 -15.05 -20.51 1.48
C LEU A 133 -15.72 -21.62 0.66
N LEU A 134 -15.42 -22.90 0.99
CA LEU A 134 -16.05 -24.04 0.33
C LEU A 134 -17.54 -24.16 0.66
N ILE A 135 -17.96 -23.83 1.89
CA ILE A 135 -19.38 -23.75 2.26
C ILE A 135 -20.08 -22.67 1.44
N VAL A 136 -19.51 -21.46 1.37
CA VAL A 136 -20.05 -20.36 0.54
C VAL A 136 -20.17 -20.79 -0.92
N ALA A 137 -19.13 -21.40 -1.50
CA ALA A 137 -19.16 -21.91 -2.86
C ALA A 137 -20.26 -22.97 -3.08
N LYS A 138 -20.46 -23.88 -2.10
CA LYS A 138 -21.54 -24.88 -2.15
C LYS A 138 -22.94 -24.25 -2.03
N LEU A 139 -23.09 -23.20 -1.23
CA LEU A 139 -24.34 -22.43 -1.12
C LEU A 139 -24.67 -21.72 -2.44
N LEU A 140 -23.68 -21.07 -3.07
CA LEU A 140 -23.84 -20.48 -4.40
C LEU A 140 -24.20 -21.53 -5.45
N ALA A 141 -23.54 -22.70 -5.44
CA ALA A 141 -23.89 -23.80 -6.33
C ALA A 141 -25.30 -24.38 -6.06
N ALA A 142 -25.78 -24.33 -4.81
CA ALA A 142 -27.17 -24.68 -4.48
C ALA A 142 -28.15 -23.65 -5.03
N LEU A 143 -27.83 -22.35 -4.92
CA LEU A 143 -28.64 -21.26 -5.48
C LEU A 143 -28.70 -21.35 -7.02
N VAL A 144 -27.57 -21.57 -7.70
CA VAL A 144 -27.54 -21.81 -9.16
C VAL A 144 -28.49 -22.96 -9.52
N ARG A 145 -28.46 -24.07 -8.78
CA ARG A 145 -29.34 -25.22 -9.03
C ARG A 145 -30.82 -24.88 -8.80
N LEU A 146 -31.13 -24.09 -7.78
CA LEU A 146 -32.49 -23.64 -7.49
C LEU A 146 -33.03 -22.76 -8.62
N VAL A 147 -32.28 -21.73 -9.01
CA VAL A 147 -32.63 -20.80 -10.09
C VAL A 147 -32.75 -21.54 -11.42
N SER A 148 -31.76 -22.39 -11.75
CA SER A 148 -31.77 -23.17 -13.00
C SER A 148 -32.98 -24.11 -13.08
N ARG A 149 -33.39 -24.73 -11.97
CA ARG A 149 -34.59 -25.61 -11.94
C ARG A 149 -35.87 -24.83 -12.17
N HIS A 150 -35.95 -23.59 -11.67
CA HIS A 150 -37.10 -22.74 -11.89
C HIS A 150 -37.19 -22.32 -13.38
N ILE A 151 -36.06 -21.92 -13.97
CA ILE A 151 -35.98 -21.53 -15.39
C ILE A 151 -36.24 -22.72 -16.31
N ALA A 152 -35.79 -23.92 -15.92
CA ALA A 152 -36.01 -25.15 -16.68
C ALA A 152 -37.48 -25.56 -16.83
N ARG A 153 -38.41 -24.86 -16.16
CA ARG A 153 -39.86 -25.02 -16.40
C ARG A 153 -40.29 -24.42 -17.74
N VAL A 154 -39.53 -23.46 -18.28
CA VAL A 154 -39.88 -22.70 -19.49
C VAL A 154 -38.84 -22.91 -20.60
N LEU A 155 -37.57 -23.12 -20.23
CA LEU A 155 -36.47 -23.29 -21.18
C LEU A 155 -35.86 -24.71 -21.11
N PRO A 156 -35.23 -25.18 -22.21
CA PRO A 156 -34.48 -26.43 -22.19
C PRO A 156 -33.36 -26.44 -21.13
N PRO A 157 -32.96 -27.61 -20.60
CA PRO A 157 -32.06 -27.71 -19.44
C PRO A 157 -30.68 -27.06 -19.60
N ARG A 158 -30.15 -26.98 -20.83
CA ARG A 158 -28.84 -26.40 -21.12
C ARG A 158 -28.87 -24.85 -21.02
N PRO A 159 -29.72 -24.13 -21.78
CA PRO A 159 -29.96 -22.69 -21.58
C PRO A 159 -30.35 -22.33 -20.15
N ALA A 160 -31.22 -23.13 -19.51
CA ALA A 160 -31.68 -22.86 -18.15
C ALA A 160 -30.53 -22.87 -17.12
N ARG A 161 -29.52 -23.74 -17.31
CA ARG A 161 -28.34 -23.79 -16.44
C ARG A 161 -27.40 -22.61 -16.67
N VAL A 162 -27.15 -22.24 -17.93
CA VAL A 162 -26.32 -21.07 -18.27
C VAL A 162 -26.96 -19.81 -17.71
N LEU A 163 -28.25 -19.60 -17.95
CA LEU A 163 -28.99 -18.45 -17.44
C LEU A 163 -29.07 -18.46 -15.91
N GLY A 164 -29.25 -19.63 -15.28
CA GLY A 164 -29.21 -19.75 -13.83
C GLY A 164 -27.85 -19.40 -13.23
N ILE A 165 -26.74 -19.73 -13.89
CA ILE A 165 -25.39 -19.29 -13.50
C ILE A 165 -25.28 -17.78 -13.64
N VAL A 166 -25.62 -17.21 -14.80
CA VAL A 166 -25.52 -15.77 -15.06
C VAL A 166 -26.34 -14.97 -14.05
N ILE A 167 -27.61 -15.35 -13.81
CA ILE A 167 -28.48 -14.69 -12.84
C ILE A 167 -27.93 -14.83 -11.42
N THR A 168 -27.42 -16.01 -11.04
CA THR A 168 -26.86 -16.19 -9.69
C THR A 168 -25.58 -15.37 -9.51
N LEU A 169 -24.70 -15.32 -10.51
CA LEU A 169 -23.50 -14.48 -10.48
C LEU A 169 -23.87 -13.00 -10.44
N PHE A 170 -24.88 -12.58 -11.21
CA PHE A 170 -25.42 -11.22 -11.16
C PHE A 170 -25.97 -10.88 -9.77
N LEU A 171 -26.82 -11.74 -9.19
CA LEU A 171 -27.36 -11.54 -7.84
C LEU A 171 -26.27 -11.54 -6.77
N ALA A 172 -25.31 -12.47 -6.86
CA ALA A 172 -24.17 -12.52 -5.96
C ALA A 172 -23.34 -11.23 -6.06
N GLN A 173 -23.11 -10.73 -7.29
CA GLN A 173 -22.43 -9.46 -7.51
C GLN A 173 -23.24 -8.28 -6.97
N GLN A 174 -24.56 -8.23 -7.15
CA GLN A 174 -25.39 -7.16 -6.58
C GLN A 174 -25.39 -7.17 -5.06
N VAL A 175 -25.42 -8.36 -4.42
CA VAL A 175 -25.30 -8.47 -2.96
C VAL A 175 -23.89 -8.07 -2.51
N PHE A 176 -22.86 -8.56 -3.20
CA PHE A 176 -21.47 -8.29 -2.87
C PHE A 176 -21.11 -6.82 -3.06
N SER A 177 -21.23 -6.28 -4.27
CA SER A 177 -20.96 -4.86 -4.55
C SER A 177 -21.96 -3.94 -3.84
N GLY A 178 -23.22 -4.37 -3.74
CA GLY A 178 -24.30 -3.46 -3.40
C GLY A 178 -24.64 -3.32 -1.93
N VAL A 179 -24.53 -4.42 -1.18
CA VAL A 179 -24.87 -4.49 0.25
C VAL A 179 -23.61 -4.70 1.07
N LEU A 180 -22.78 -5.68 0.72
CA LEU A 180 -21.61 -6.04 1.52
C LEU A 180 -20.50 -4.99 1.37
N LEU A 181 -20.02 -4.72 0.15
CA LEU A 181 -18.93 -3.79 -0.10
C LEU A 181 -19.32 -2.35 0.27
N ARG A 182 -20.45 -1.86 -0.25
CA ARG A 182 -20.95 -0.52 0.12
C ARG A 182 -21.27 -0.40 1.61
N GLY A 183 -21.79 -1.46 2.23
CA GLY A 183 -22.07 -1.47 3.67
C GLY A 183 -20.79 -1.42 4.50
N VAL A 184 -19.78 -2.21 4.15
CA VAL A 184 -18.46 -2.22 4.80
C VAL A 184 -17.75 -0.89 4.60
N VAL A 185 -17.65 -0.38 3.35
CA VAL A 185 -17.02 0.92 3.07
C VAL A 185 -17.73 2.03 3.82
N ARG A 186 -19.06 2.11 3.79
CA ARG A 186 -19.81 3.12 4.56
C ARG A 186 -19.61 2.98 6.06
N SER A 187 -19.54 1.76 6.58
CA SER A 187 -19.25 1.52 8.00
C SER A 187 -17.85 1.99 8.36
N ILE A 188 -16.85 1.69 7.54
CA ILE A 188 -15.47 2.16 7.73
C ILE A 188 -15.42 3.68 7.64
N ASP A 189 -16.05 4.29 6.63
CA ASP A 189 -16.13 5.74 6.47
C ASP A 189 -16.77 6.40 7.70
N THR A 190 -17.88 5.87 8.20
CA THR A 190 -18.58 6.45 9.37
C THR A 190 -17.74 6.30 10.64
N SER A 191 -17.12 5.15 10.86
CA SER A 191 -16.24 4.92 12.01
C SER A 191 -14.96 5.74 11.93
N ALA A 192 -14.36 5.86 10.76
CA ALA A 192 -13.15 6.65 10.53
C ALA A 192 -13.45 8.15 10.64
N GLN A 193 -14.60 8.63 10.15
CA GLN A 193 -15.05 10.00 10.36
C GLN A 193 -15.29 10.29 11.85
N ALA A 194 -15.89 9.36 12.59
CA ALA A 194 -16.06 9.51 14.04
C ALA A 194 -14.70 9.57 14.77
N LEU A 195 -13.74 8.72 14.37
CA LEU A 195 -12.38 8.75 14.90
C LEU A 195 -11.63 10.04 14.52
N ASP A 196 -11.85 10.55 13.32
CA ASP A 196 -11.26 11.79 12.83
C ASP A 196 -11.78 13.02 13.58
N ALA A 197 -13.06 13.01 13.97
CA ALA A 197 -13.67 14.08 14.77
C ALA A 197 -13.19 14.09 16.23
N LEU A 198 -12.68 12.97 16.77
CA LEU A 198 -12.19 12.90 18.14
C LEU A 198 -10.97 13.79 18.34
N ILE A 199 -11.00 14.65 19.36
CA ILE A 199 -9.81 15.41 19.80
C ILE A 199 -9.01 14.51 20.74
N PRO A 200 -7.75 14.17 20.43
CA PRO A 200 -6.88 13.50 21.39
C PRO A 200 -6.77 14.35 22.66
N ALA A 201 -6.92 13.72 23.83
CA ALA A 201 -7.04 14.44 25.10
C ALA A 201 -5.78 15.25 25.48
N ASP A 202 -4.66 14.89 24.88
CA ASP A 202 -3.33 15.48 25.04
C ASP A 202 -3.02 16.62 24.05
N LEU A 203 -3.80 16.77 22.97
CA LEU A 203 -3.58 17.81 21.97
C LEU A 203 -4.40 19.07 22.25
N THR A 204 -3.72 20.12 22.71
CA THR A 204 -4.31 21.45 22.86
C THR A 204 -4.21 22.25 21.56
N PRO A 205 -5.19 23.13 21.26
CA PRO A 205 -5.08 24.05 20.12
C PRO A 205 -3.80 24.89 20.19
N PRO A 206 -3.14 25.13 19.06
CA PRO A 206 -1.93 25.94 19.02
C PRO A 206 -2.21 27.38 19.43
N THR A 207 -1.25 28.00 20.11
CA THR A 207 -1.33 29.41 20.52
C THR A 207 -0.60 30.34 19.55
N GLY A 208 0.27 29.80 18.68
CA GLY A 208 1.01 30.55 17.68
C GLY A 208 0.11 31.06 16.55
N ALA A 209 0.20 32.35 16.23
CA ALA A 209 -0.59 32.95 15.16
C ALA A 209 -0.31 32.33 13.77
N PHE A 210 0.87 31.77 13.55
CA PHE A 210 1.27 31.16 12.28
C PHE A 210 0.75 29.71 12.08
N GLN A 211 0.20 29.08 13.13
CA GLN A 211 -0.24 27.68 13.07
C GLN A 211 -1.72 27.57 12.69
N PRO A 212 -2.11 26.64 11.81
CA PRO A 212 -3.51 26.33 11.56
C PRO A 212 -4.25 25.93 12.85
N GLY A 213 -5.49 26.38 13.00
CA GLY A 213 -6.26 26.18 14.23
C GLY A 213 -5.88 27.09 15.40
N GLY A 214 -4.85 27.94 15.25
CA GLY A 214 -4.47 28.95 16.22
C GLY A 214 -5.17 30.30 16.02
N PRO A 215 -4.83 31.33 16.83
CA PRO A 215 -5.41 32.66 16.72
C PRO A 215 -5.25 33.26 15.31
N GLY A 216 -6.37 33.63 14.69
CA GLY A 216 -6.38 34.22 13.35
C GLY A 216 -6.28 33.23 12.19
N SER A 217 -6.24 31.92 12.44
CA SER A 217 -6.30 30.89 11.39
C SER A 217 -7.64 30.91 10.64
N LEU A 218 -7.59 30.66 9.33
CA LEU A 218 -8.79 30.48 8.51
C LEU A 218 -9.43 29.09 8.69
N VAL A 219 -8.73 28.18 9.37
CA VAL A 219 -9.17 26.80 9.62
C VAL A 219 -9.35 26.62 11.12
N ALA A 220 -10.54 26.22 11.56
CA ALA A 220 -10.77 25.95 12.97
C ALA A 220 -9.99 24.69 13.39
N TRP A 221 -9.52 24.66 14.65
CA TRP A 221 -8.79 23.50 15.19
C TRP A 221 -9.57 22.19 15.05
N GLN A 222 -10.90 22.24 15.18
CA GLN A 222 -11.79 21.09 15.05
C GLN A 222 -11.90 20.58 13.60
N ASP A 223 -11.70 21.46 12.62
CA ASP A 223 -11.89 21.15 11.20
C ASP A 223 -10.64 20.55 10.53
N LEU A 224 -9.50 20.53 11.25
CA LEU A 224 -8.26 19.92 10.79
C LEU A 224 -8.33 18.38 10.71
N GLY A 225 -9.30 17.75 11.38
CA GLY A 225 -9.33 16.30 11.54
C GLY A 225 -8.24 15.79 12.49
N ARG A 226 -8.25 14.49 12.79
CA ARG A 226 -7.30 13.89 13.76
C ARG A 226 -5.86 13.99 13.26
N GLU A 227 -5.63 13.57 12.02
CA GLU A 227 -4.28 13.52 11.45
C GLU A 227 -3.71 14.93 11.20
N GLY A 228 -4.56 15.87 10.78
CA GLY A 228 -4.15 17.27 10.63
C GLY A 228 -3.72 17.91 11.95
N ARG A 229 -4.42 17.61 13.05
CA ARG A 229 -4.05 18.09 14.39
C ARG A 229 -2.73 17.50 14.86
N ILE A 230 -2.52 16.20 14.68
CA ILE A 230 -1.23 15.55 15.00
C ILE A 230 -0.10 16.19 14.20
N PHE A 231 -0.31 16.40 12.90
CA PHE A 231 0.68 17.00 12.01
C PHE A 231 1.07 18.43 12.41
N VAL A 232 0.09 19.27 12.73
CA VAL A 232 0.30 20.68 13.14
C VAL A 232 0.87 20.77 14.57
N ALA A 233 0.34 19.99 15.52
CA ALA A 233 0.79 20.03 16.91
C ALA A 233 2.23 19.55 17.09
N ASN A 234 2.66 18.56 16.31
CA ASN A 234 4.02 18.01 16.38
C ASN A 234 5.02 18.82 15.52
N THR A 235 4.76 20.11 15.27
CA THR A 235 5.76 20.97 14.63
C THR A 235 6.91 21.21 15.61
N PRO A 236 8.17 20.92 15.24
CA PRO A 236 9.28 21.14 16.15
C PRO A 236 9.50 22.63 16.42
N ASP A 237 10.04 22.91 17.59
CA ASP A 237 10.44 24.25 18.00
C ASP A 237 11.82 24.62 17.38
N PRO A 238 12.07 25.90 17.05
CA PRO A 238 13.36 26.36 16.51
C PRO A 238 14.59 26.01 17.35
N ASP A 239 14.49 26.03 18.68
CA ASP A 239 15.62 25.71 19.56
C ASP A 239 15.96 24.21 19.47
N SER A 240 14.94 23.35 19.37
CA SER A 240 15.12 21.91 19.16
C SER A 240 15.82 21.59 17.83
N LEU A 241 15.46 22.30 16.75
CA LEU A 241 16.13 22.19 15.45
C LEU A 241 17.56 22.73 15.52
N THR A 242 17.77 23.84 16.22
CA THR A 242 19.09 24.45 16.40
C THR A 242 20.03 23.53 17.18
N ALA A 243 19.52 22.86 18.21
CA ALA A 243 20.28 21.92 19.03
C ALA A 243 20.81 20.72 18.23
N VAL A 244 20.03 20.24 17.25
CA VAL A 244 20.43 19.10 16.40
C VAL A 244 21.31 19.55 15.23
N THR A 245 20.91 20.63 14.54
CA THR A 245 21.56 21.06 13.30
C THR A 245 22.79 21.95 13.52
N GLY A 246 22.96 22.49 14.73
CA GLY A 246 24.06 23.40 15.07
C GLY A 246 24.00 24.75 14.34
N ARG A 247 22.83 25.13 13.80
CA ARG A 247 22.60 26.41 13.11
C ARG A 247 21.28 27.02 13.57
N PRO A 248 21.19 28.37 13.63
CA PRO A 248 19.94 29.04 13.96
C PRO A 248 18.81 28.58 13.03
N ALA A 249 17.75 28.04 13.62
CA ALA A 249 16.58 27.59 12.87
C ALA A 249 15.46 28.63 12.93
N ARG A 250 14.61 28.63 11.89
CA ARG A 250 13.32 29.31 11.90
C ARG A 250 12.24 28.30 12.32
N GLN A 251 11.08 28.81 12.72
CA GLN A 251 9.91 27.97 12.97
C GLN A 251 9.42 27.38 11.64
N PRO A 252 9.37 26.03 11.48
CA PRO A 252 8.74 25.42 10.31
C PRO A 252 7.26 25.75 10.25
N LEU A 253 6.73 25.88 9.03
CA LEU A 253 5.31 26.12 8.81
C LEU A 253 4.65 24.85 8.28
N ARG A 254 3.71 24.30 9.06
CA ARG A 254 2.88 23.17 8.65
C ARG A 254 1.44 23.65 8.46
N VAL A 255 0.97 23.63 7.22
CA VAL A 255 -0.40 23.99 6.84
C VAL A 255 -1.15 22.74 6.46
N TYR A 256 -2.31 22.53 7.08
CA TYR A 256 -3.14 21.37 6.82
C TYR A 256 -4.60 21.79 6.76
N VAL A 257 -5.36 21.22 5.83
CA VAL A 257 -6.80 21.39 5.73
C VAL A 257 -7.48 20.03 5.76
N GLY A 258 -8.33 19.82 6.77
CA GLY A 258 -9.12 18.60 6.91
C GLY A 258 -10.36 18.58 6.03
N LEU A 259 -11.02 17.43 5.96
CA LEU A 259 -12.21 17.23 5.14
C LEU A 259 -13.41 18.10 5.54
N ASN A 260 -13.49 18.47 6.83
CA ASN A 260 -14.62 19.21 7.39
C ASN A 260 -14.49 20.73 7.21
N ALA A 261 -13.30 21.24 6.84
CA ALA A 261 -13.02 22.68 6.78
C ALA A 261 -13.77 23.44 5.66
N ALA A 262 -14.19 22.75 4.60
CA ALA A 262 -15.05 23.31 3.56
C ALA A 262 -15.79 22.20 2.80
N PRO A 263 -16.96 22.49 2.20
CA PRO A 263 -17.83 21.45 1.62
C PRO A 263 -17.28 20.82 0.34
N THR A 264 -16.58 21.58 -0.49
CA THR A 264 -16.04 21.09 -1.78
C THR A 264 -14.53 20.99 -1.75
N LEU A 265 -13.98 20.11 -2.58
CA LEU A 265 -12.55 19.91 -2.70
C LEU A 265 -11.83 21.20 -3.12
N GLU A 266 -12.39 21.94 -4.08
CA GLU A 266 -11.84 23.20 -4.59
C GLU A 266 -11.85 24.27 -3.50
N ALA A 267 -12.90 24.33 -2.68
CA ALA A 267 -12.98 25.25 -1.56
C ALA A 267 -11.93 24.92 -0.49
N ARG A 268 -11.71 23.63 -0.19
CA ARG A 268 -10.65 23.19 0.73
C ARG A 268 -9.26 23.49 0.20
N ALA A 269 -9.00 23.26 -1.08
CA ALA A 269 -7.72 23.58 -1.72
C ALA A 269 -7.45 25.11 -1.73
N ALA A 270 -8.46 25.91 -2.04
CA ALA A 270 -8.36 27.37 -1.97
C ALA A 270 -8.14 27.86 -0.53
N LEU A 271 -8.79 27.23 0.45
CA LEU A 271 -8.58 27.51 1.87
C LEU A 271 -7.14 27.18 2.30
N ALA A 272 -6.60 26.03 1.87
CA ALA A 272 -5.22 25.64 2.16
C ALA A 272 -4.20 26.64 1.60
N ALA A 273 -4.40 27.10 0.36
CA ALA A 273 -3.53 28.08 -0.27
C ALA A 273 -3.58 29.45 0.43
N ARG A 274 -4.76 29.91 0.88
CA ARG A 274 -4.89 31.15 1.65
C ARG A 274 -4.33 31.04 3.06
N GLU A 275 -4.52 29.89 3.71
CA GLU A 275 -3.93 29.65 5.04
C GLU A 275 -2.40 29.60 4.95
N LEU A 276 -1.86 29.04 3.87
CA LEU A 276 -0.43 29.09 3.55
C LEU A 276 0.08 30.51 3.36
N GLU A 277 -0.64 31.35 2.60
CA GLU A 277 -0.29 32.76 2.44
C GLU A 277 -0.30 33.49 3.78
N ARG A 278 -1.36 33.31 4.57
CA ARG A 278 -1.53 33.91 5.91
C ARG A 278 -0.41 33.52 6.88
N ALA A 279 0.01 32.26 6.85
CA ALA A 279 1.09 31.76 7.70
C ALA A 279 2.49 32.27 7.27
N GLY A 280 2.61 32.98 6.14
CA GLY A 280 3.90 33.42 5.59
C GLY A 280 4.63 32.33 4.81
N GLY A 281 3.90 31.34 4.26
CA GLY A 281 4.50 30.20 3.57
C GLY A 281 5.29 30.58 2.31
N PHE A 282 4.89 31.65 1.63
CA PHE A 282 5.60 32.17 0.46
C PHE A 282 6.86 32.99 0.81
N GLU A 283 7.13 33.23 2.10
CA GLU A 283 8.31 33.96 2.59
C GLU A 283 9.44 33.01 3.03
N ARG A 284 9.25 31.70 2.79
CA ARG A 284 10.23 30.65 3.10
C ARG A 284 11.17 30.43 1.92
N ALA A 285 12.34 29.88 2.18
CA ALA A 285 13.23 29.44 1.10
C ALA A 285 12.64 28.23 0.36
N THR A 286 11.99 27.32 1.09
CA THR A 286 11.47 26.04 0.59
C THR A 286 9.96 25.96 0.83
N LEU A 287 9.19 25.66 -0.22
CA LEU A 287 7.75 25.40 -0.16
C LEU A 287 7.46 23.99 -0.71
N VAL A 288 6.79 23.16 0.08
CA VAL A 288 6.42 21.79 -0.29
C VAL A 288 4.90 21.64 -0.36
N VAL A 289 4.40 21.25 -1.53
CA VAL A 289 3.02 20.76 -1.68
C VAL A 289 3.05 19.25 -1.44
N ALA A 290 2.51 18.86 -0.29
CA ALA A 290 2.56 17.49 0.20
C ALA A 290 1.18 16.81 0.10
N MET A 291 1.15 15.65 -0.53
CA MET A 291 -0.05 14.83 -0.57
C MET A 291 0.01 13.72 0.49
N PRO A 292 -0.93 13.71 1.46
CA PRO A 292 -0.96 12.70 2.50
C PRO A 292 -1.43 11.34 1.96
N THR A 293 -1.35 10.33 2.81
CA THR A 293 -1.95 9.01 2.54
C THR A 293 -3.48 9.07 2.62
N GLY A 294 -4.17 7.95 2.36
CA GLY A 294 -5.63 7.92 2.24
C GLY A 294 -6.39 8.46 3.46
N THR A 295 -5.86 8.31 4.67
CA THR A 295 -6.48 8.81 5.91
C THR A 295 -6.24 10.29 6.17
N GLY A 296 -5.36 10.93 5.40
CA GLY A 296 -4.79 12.25 5.74
C GLY A 296 -3.49 12.19 6.53
N TRP A 297 -2.99 10.99 6.86
CA TRP A 297 -1.74 10.86 7.60
C TRP A 297 -0.54 11.37 6.78
N MET A 298 0.24 12.24 7.43
CA MET A 298 1.50 12.79 6.93
C MET A 298 2.66 12.08 7.62
N ASP A 299 3.60 11.59 6.82
CA ASP A 299 4.73 10.83 7.33
C ASP A 299 5.74 11.72 8.07
N PRO A 300 5.90 11.61 9.40
CA PRO A 300 6.89 12.38 10.14
C PRO A 300 8.32 12.03 9.71
N ALA A 301 8.55 10.79 9.26
CA ALA A 301 9.86 10.33 8.78
C ALA A 301 10.34 11.07 7.55
N ALA A 302 9.42 11.61 6.75
CA ALA A 302 9.77 12.46 5.61
C ALA A 302 9.85 13.95 5.97
N ILE A 303 8.97 14.43 6.86
CA ILE A 303 8.82 15.86 7.13
C ILE A 303 9.89 16.38 8.10
N GLU A 304 10.21 15.64 9.15
CA GLU A 304 11.18 16.11 10.15
C GLU A 304 12.61 16.22 9.57
N PRO A 305 13.14 15.25 8.78
CA PRO A 305 14.42 15.42 8.13
C PRO A 305 14.45 16.61 7.17
N LEU A 306 13.39 16.85 6.41
CA LEU A 306 13.27 18.01 5.53
C LEU A 306 13.38 19.34 6.31
N GLU A 307 12.68 19.43 7.45
CA GLU A 307 12.71 20.60 8.33
C GLU A 307 14.09 20.81 8.94
N MET A 308 14.77 19.75 9.38
CA MET A 308 16.13 19.84 9.90
C MET A 308 17.14 20.24 8.82
N LEU A 309 17.06 19.62 7.64
CA LEU A 309 17.92 19.93 6.50
C LEU A 309 17.81 21.39 6.05
N ASN A 310 16.62 21.98 6.13
CA ASN A 310 16.36 23.38 5.76
C ASN A 310 16.42 24.34 6.96
N HIS A 311 16.87 23.90 8.14
CA HIS A 311 16.91 24.69 9.38
C HIS A 311 15.57 25.40 9.69
N GLY A 312 14.47 24.69 9.43
CA GLY A 312 13.09 25.16 9.60
C GLY A 312 12.66 26.31 8.67
N ASP A 313 13.47 26.68 7.67
CA ASP A 313 13.08 27.62 6.62
C ASP A 313 12.27 26.92 5.51
N VAL A 314 11.23 26.21 5.93
CA VAL A 314 10.35 25.43 5.06
C VAL A 314 8.89 25.64 5.44
N ALA A 315 8.04 25.70 4.41
CA ALA A 315 6.60 25.60 4.54
C ALA A 315 6.09 24.34 3.83
N THR A 316 5.28 23.54 4.52
CA THR A 316 4.63 22.36 3.97
C THR A 316 3.12 22.56 4.00
N VAL A 317 2.45 22.40 2.87
CA VAL A 317 0.99 22.47 2.76
C VAL A 317 0.41 21.12 2.34
N ALA A 318 -0.61 20.66 3.05
CA ALA A 318 -1.29 19.39 2.82
C ALA A 318 -2.81 19.51 2.90
N LEU A 319 -3.50 18.57 2.25
CA LEU A 319 -4.95 18.51 2.16
C LEU A 319 -5.45 17.07 2.36
N GLN A 320 -6.35 16.87 3.32
CA GLN A 320 -7.04 15.60 3.49
C GLN A 320 -8.09 15.40 2.40
N TYR A 321 -8.14 14.18 1.85
CA TYR A 321 -9.11 13.82 0.82
C TYR A 321 -9.89 12.54 1.13
N SER A 322 -9.52 11.72 2.11
CA SER A 322 -10.34 10.55 2.48
C SER A 322 -10.19 10.19 3.96
N TYR A 323 -11.11 9.37 4.44
CA TYR A 323 -11.04 8.70 5.75
C TYR A 323 -10.55 7.25 5.62
N LEU A 324 -10.45 6.73 4.39
CA LEU A 324 -10.12 5.33 4.13
C LEU A 324 -8.61 5.06 4.20
N GLN A 325 -8.26 3.91 4.79
CA GLN A 325 -6.90 3.38 4.77
C GLN A 325 -6.39 3.24 3.32
N SER A 326 -5.12 3.58 3.07
CA SER A 326 -4.56 3.74 1.72
C SER A 326 -4.72 2.52 0.82
N TRP A 327 -4.54 1.30 1.35
CA TRP A 327 -4.70 0.07 0.56
C TRP A 327 -6.15 -0.16 0.13
N ILE A 328 -7.14 0.32 0.90
CA ILE A 328 -8.56 0.28 0.54
C ILE A 328 -8.83 1.35 -0.52
N SER A 329 -8.36 2.57 -0.30
CA SER A 329 -8.50 3.69 -1.24
C SER A 329 -7.89 3.35 -2.60
N LEU A 330 -6.74 2.67 -2.61
CA LEU A 330 -6.06 2.17 -3.82
C LEU A 330 -6.95 1.23 -4.65
N LEU A 331 -7.76 0.40 -3.99
CA LEU A 331 -8.63 -0.58 -4.65
C LEU A 331 -9.99 -0.02 -5.06
N VAL A 332 -10.49 1.01 -4.35
CA VAL A 332 -11.89 1.46 -4.48
C VAL A 332 -12.01 2.87 -5.07
N GLN A 333 -11.08 3.79 -4.80
CA GLN A 333 -11.21 5.22 -5.13
C GLN A 333 -9.85 5.91 -5.44
N PRO A 334 -9.04 5.42 -6.40
CA PRO A 334 -7.75 6.06 -6.72
C PRO A 334 -7.93 7.47 -7.31
N ASP A 335 -8.99 7.71 -8.09
CA ASP A 335 -9.22 8.98 -8.79
C ASP A 335 -9.38 10.16 -7.83
N TYR A 336 -10.00 9.95 -6.67
CA TYR A 336 -10.25 11.03 -5.70
C TYR A 336 -8.96 11.64 -5.14
N ALA A 337 -7.92 10.81 -4.98
CA ALA A 337 -6.60 11.29 -4.57
C ALA A 337 -5.97 12.18 -5.65
N THR A 338 -6.12 11.81 -6.92
CA THR A 338 -5.58 12.58 -8.06
C THR A 338 -6.27 13.95 -8.21
N ASP A 339 -7.59 13.99 -8.07
CA ASP A 339 -8.35 15.25 -8.09
C ASP A 339 -7.90 16.18 -6.96
N ALA A 340 -7.70 15.63 -5.75
CA ALA A 340 -7.24 16.40 -4.61
C ALA A 340 -5.82 16.96 -4.79
N GLY A 341 -4.90 16.13 -5.30
CA GLY A 341 -3.55 16.57 -5.64
C GLY A 341 -3.55 17.69 -6.68
N ARG A 342 -4.37 17.56 -7.72
CA ARG A 342 -4.53 18.58 -8.75
C ARG A 342 -5.11 19.88 -8.20
N ALA A 343 -6.14 19.80 -7.36
CA ALA A 343 -6.80 20.97 -6.78
C ALA A 343 -5.83 21.74 -5.86
N LEU A 344 -5.13 21.03 -4.96
CA LEU A 344 -4.17 21.66 -4.05
C LEU A 344 -3.00 22.29 -4.80
N PHE A 345 -2.36 21.54 -5.71
CA PHE A 345 -1.25 22.06 -6.50
C PHE A 345 -1.67 23.29 -7.31
N ALA A 346 -2.83 23.25 -7.99
CA ALA A 346 -3.33 24.39 -8.75
C ALA A 346 -3.52 25.65 -7.89
N ALA A 347 -4.12 25.49 -6.70
CA ALA A 347 -4.40 26.60 -5.81
C ALA A 347 -3.12 27.27 -5.29
N VAL A 348 -2.12 26.46 -4.91
CA VAL A 348 -0.82 26.94 -4.40
C VAL A 348 0.03 27.51 -5.54
N HIS A 349 0.14 26.80 -6.66
CA HIS A 349 0.95 27.20 -7.81
C HIS A 349 0.49 28.54 -8.39
N ARG A 350 -0.82 28.82 -8.40
CA ARG A 350 -1.35 30.12 -8.81
C ARG A 350 -0.82 31.27 -7.93
N LEU A 351 -0.91 31.15 -6.61
CA LEU A 351 -0.39 32.18 -5.68
C LEU A 351 1.14 32.28 -5.75
N TRP A 352 1.83 31.15 -5.97
CA TRP A 352 3.27 31.12 -6.19
C TRP A 352 3.68 31.93 -7.43
N LEU A 353 2.94 31.79 -8.54
CA LEU A 353 3.18 32.55 -9.77
C LEU A 353 2.93 34.06 -9.63
N GLU A 354 2.07 34.48 -8.70
CA GLU A 354 1.83 35.90 -8.40
C GLU A 354 3.00 36.57 -7.69
N ARG A 355 3.96 35.80 -7.15
CA ARG A 355 5.16 36.35 -6.51
C ARG A 355 6.18 36.83 -7.55
N PRO A 356 6.94 37.90 -7.26
CA PRO A 356 8.10 38.27 -8.05
C PRO A 356 9.07 37.08 -8.19
N PRO A 357 9.65 36.81 -9.38
CA PRO A 357 10.53 35.67 -9.60
C PRO A 357 11.66 35.51 -8.57
N GLU A 358 12.19 36.63 -8.07
CA GLU A 358 13.31 36.70 -7.14
C GLU A 358 12.90 36.42 -5.69
N ALA A 359 11.60 36.53 -5.38
CA ALA A 359 11.04 36.34 -4.05
C ALA A 359 10.26 35.03 -3.91
N ARG A 360 10.27 34.17 -4.95
CA ARG A 360 9.56 32.89 -4.92
C ARG A 360 10.32 31.87 -4.06
N PRO A 361 9.62 31.13 -3.17
CA PRO A 361 10.20 29.95 -2.58
C PRO A 361 10.50 28.93 -3.67
N ARG A 362 11.51 28.08 -3.47
CA ARG A 362 11.71 26.89 -4.30
C ARG A 362 10.54 25.94 -4.04
N LEU A 363 9.86 25.51 -5.09
CA LEU A 363 8.61 24.75 -5.01
C LEU A 363 8.88 23.27 -5.24
N TYR A 364 8.59 22.45 -4.24
CA TYR A 364 8.78 21.01 -4.27
C TYR A 364 7.46 20.26 -4.07
N LEU A 365 7.44 19.03 -4.56
CA LEU A 365 6.33 18.11 -4.35
C LEU A 365 6.73 16.95 -3.45
N TYR A 366 5.80 16.51 -2.61
CA TYR A 366 5.97 15.32 -1.80
C TYR A 366 4.73 14.43 -1.85
N GLY A 367 4.95 13.12 -1.70
CA GLY A 367 3.88 12.21 -1.36
C GLY A 367 4.42 10.82 -1.01
N LEU A 368 3.69 10.14 -0.13
CA LEU A 368 3.90 8.73 0.23
C LEU A 368 2.70 7.91 -0.27
N SER A 369 2.95 6.72 -0.82
CA SER A 369 1.87 5.79 -1.21
C SER A 369 0.89 6.42 -2.21
N LEU A 370 -0.41 6.35 -1.94
CA LEU A 370 -1.44 7.04 -2.73
C LEU A 370 -1.20 8.57 -2.81
N GLY A 371 -0.53 9.17 -1.82
CA GLY A 371 -0.05 10.55 -1.89
C GLY A 371 1.01 10.75 -2.97
N ALA A 372 1.95 9.82 -3.12
CA ALA A 372 2.93 9.85 -4.22
C ALA A 372 2.23 9.72 -5.58
N HIS A 373 1.20 8.86 -5.68
CA HIS A 373 0.36 8.75 -6.87
C HIS A 373 -0.34 10.07 -7.19
N ALA A 374 -1.05 10.65 -6.23
CA ALA A 374 -1.75 11.93 -6.37
C ALA A 374 -0.80 13.08 -6.75
N SER A 375 0.36 13.14 -6.10
CA SER A 375 1.40 14.13 -6.35
C SER A 375 1.95 14.03 -7.78
N GLN A 376 2.25 12.82 -8.27
CA GLN A 376 2.64 12.60 -9.67
C GLN A 376 1.57 13.07 -10.66
N GLN A 377 0.29 12.76 -10.40
CA GLN A 377 -0.82 13.12 -11.29
C GLN A 377 -1.20 14.61 -11.23
N SER A 378 -0.73 15.35 -10.22
CA SER A 378 -0.94 16.79 -10.11
C SER A 378 -0.20 17.58 -11.18
N LEU A 379 0.91 17.04 -11.70
CA LEU A 379 1.78 17.69 -12.67
C LEU A 379 1.16 17.69 -14.09
N ARG A 380 1.13 18.86 -14.74
CA ARG A 380 0.79 18.95 -16.17
C ARG A 380 1.97 19.46 -16.98
N LEU A 381 2.13 18.91 -18.18
CA LEU A 381 3.25 19.24 -19.07
C LEU A 381 3.39 20.75 -19.31
N HIS A 382 2.29 21.46 -19.57
CA HIS A 382 2.35 22.91 -19.84
C HIS A 382 2.83 23.74 -18.64
N GLU A 383 2.59 23.28 -17.40
CA GLU A 383 3.11 23.93 -16.19
C GLU A 383 4.60 23.62 -16.01
N MET A 384 5.06 22.45 -16.44
CA MET A 384 6.46 22.06 -16.39
C MET A 384 7.34 22.72 -17.46
N LEU A 385 6.77 23.19 -18.57
CA LEU A 385 7.53 23.78 -19.68
C LEU A 385 7.98 25.22 -19.43
N ASP A 386 7.12 26.07 -18.87
CA ASP A 386 7.45 27.49 -18.62
C ASP A 386 8.15 27.67 -17.27
N ARG A 387 7.49 27.22 -16.19
CA ARG A 387 7.93 27.42 -14.81
C ARG A 387 7.80 26.11 -14.03
N PRO A 388 8.74 25.16 -14.25
CA PRO A 388 8.71 23.90 -13.54
C PRO A 388 8.88 24.09 -12.03
N VAL A 389 8.38 23.11 -11.28
CA VAL A 389 8.76 22.89 -9.87
C VAL A 389 10.27 22.63 -9.79
N ASP A 390 10.87 22.89 -8.63
CA ASP A 390 12.30 22.64 -8.40
C ASP A 390 12.60 21.14 -8.23
N GLY A 391 11.63 20.36 -7.75
CA GLY A 391 11.81 18.93 -7.60
C GLY A 391 10.65 18.20 -6.91
N ALA A 392 10.83 16.90 -6.73
CA ALA A 392 9.86 16.06 -6.04
C ALA A 392 10.54 14.89 -5.31
N LEU A 393 10.00 14.54 -4.14
CA LEU A 393 10.28 13.28 -3.47
C LEU A 393 9.01 12.43 -3.43
N TRP A 394 9.06 11.28 -4.09
CA TRP A 394 7.94 10.34 -4.14
C TRP A 394 8.33 9.01 -3.50
N VAL A 395 7.65 8.70 -2.41
CA VAL A 395 8.00 7.57 -1.55
C VAL A 395 6.97 6.45 -1.73
N GLY A 396 7.44 5.24 -1.97
CA GLY A 396 6.61 4.05 -2.14
C GLY A 396 5.42 4.23 -3.08
N PRO A 397 5.59 4.75 -4.32
CA PRO A 397 4.48 4.94 -5.23
C PRO A 397 3.77 3.60 -5.52
N PRO A 398 2.44 3.51 -5.37
CA PRO A 398 1.74 2.26 -5.55
C PRO A 398 1.78 1.85 -7.02
N PHE A 399 1.62 0.56 -7.26
CA PHE A 399 1.66 -0.04 -8.59
C PHE A 399 0.72 0.57 -9.63
N VAL A 400 -0.29 1.35 -9.23
CA VAL A 400 -1.20 2.07 -10.14
C VAL A 400 -0.62 3.37 -10.69
N SER A 401 0.56 3.81 -10.24
CA SER A 401 1.19 5.08 -10.63
C SER A 401 1.76 5.03 -12.05
N PRO A 402 1.17 5.74 -13.04
CA PRO A 402 1.57 5.59 -14.44
C PRO A 402 3.00 6.06 -14.71
N LEU A 403 3.41 7.21 -14.15
CA LEU A 403 4.75 7.76 -14.37
C LEU A 403 5.82 6.80 -13.83
N TRP A 404 5.65 6.32 -12.60
CA TRP A 404 6.53 5.30 -12.02
C TRP A 404 6.59 4.00 -12.86
N GLN A 405 5.45 3.51 -13.36
CA GLN A 405 5.42 2.33 -14.23
C GLN A 405 6.22 2.55 -15.53
N THR A 406 6.04 3.70 -16.17
CA THR A 406 6.76 4.06 -17.40
C THR A 406 8.26 4.12 -17.16
N LEU A 407 8.70 4.85 -16.12
CA LEU A 407 10.12 4.97 -15.78
C LEU A 407 10.75 3.62 -15.43
N THR A 408 10.01 2.77 -14.71
CA THR A 408 10.47 1.39 -14.40
C THR A 408 10.57 0.52 -15.66
N ALA A 409 9.68 0.71 -16.63
CA ALA A 409 9.70 -0.01 -17.90
C ALA A 409 10.81 0.47 -18.84
N GLU A 410 11.10 1.77 -18.85
CA GLU A 410 12.11 2.44 -19.69
C GLU A 410 13.52 2.43 -19.10
N ARG A 411 13.69 1.81 -17.92
CA ARG A 411 14.98 1.69 -17.25
C ARG A 411 16.07 1.07 -18.11
N ASP A 412 17.32 1.39 -17.77
CA ASP A 412 18.49 0.90 -18.48
C ASP A 412 18.56 -0.62 -18.47
N PRO A 413 18.97 -1.25 -19.61
CA PRO A 413 19.21 -2.67 -19.66
C PRO A 413 20.19 -3.12 -18.57
N GLY A 414 19.79 -4.09 -17.76
CA GLY A 414 20.60 -4.60 -16.65
C GLY A 414 20.30 -3.95 -15.30
N SER A 415 19.59 -2.82 -15.24
CA SER A 415 19.11 -2.30 -13.96
C SER A 415 17.91 -3.12 -13.45
N PRO A 416 17.87 -3.44 -12.15
CA PRO A 416 16.79 -4.24 -11.60
C PRO A 416 15.48 -3.44 -11.56
N ALA A 417 14.35 -4.12 -11.81
CA ALA A 417 13.05 -3.44 -11.82
C ALA A 417 12.64 -2.89 -10.44
N TRP A 418 13.23 -3.39 -9.35
CA TRP A 418 12.98 -2.88 -8.00
C TRP A 418 13.80 -1.64 -7.66
N LEU A 419 14.89 -1.38 -8.38
CA LEU A 419 15.71 -0.17 -8.25
C LEU A 419 16.19 0.30 -9.63
N PRO A 420 15.29 0.91 -10.42
CA PRO A 420 15.57 1.34 -11.79
C PRO A 420 16.72 2.35 -11.87
N GLN A 421 17.54 2.24 -12.90
CA GLN A 421 18.49 3.29 -13.30
C GLN A 421 18.12 3.79 -14.69
N LEU A 422 18.27 5.09 -14.93
CA LEU A 422 17.94 5.74 -16.19
C LEU A 422 19.22 6.33 -16.80
N THR A 423 19.39 6.18 -18.12
CA THR A 423 20.65 6.47 -18.83
C THR A 423 21.24 7.84 -18.52
N THR A 424 20.42 8.88 -18.44
CA THR A 424 20.90 10.22 -18.07
C THR A 424 20.83 10.47 -16.57
N GLY A 425 19.81 9.96 -15.88
CA GLY A 425 19.59 10.18 -14.45
C GLY A 425 19.54 11.67 -14.05
N GLU A 426 19.51 12.61 -14.99
CA GLU A 426 19.65 14.04 -14.73
C GLU A 426 18.40 14.63 -14.08
N VAL A 427 17.24 14.00 -14.28
CA VAL A 427 15.96 14.49 -13.74
C VAL A 427 15.36 13.54 -12.73
N VAL A 428 15.46 12.23 -12.95
CA VAL A 428 14.83 11.22 -12.09
C VAL A 428 15.87 10.20 -11.65
N ARG A 429 15.92 9.93 -10.34
CA ARG A 429 16.75 8.88 -9.75
C ARG A 429 15.94 8.06 -8.73
N PHE A 430 16.34 6.80 -8.55
CA PHE A 430 15.73 5.89 -7.59
C PHE A 430 16.75 5.53 -6.50
N THR A 431 16.27 5.40 -5.26
CA THR A 431 17.08 4.94 -4.13
C THR A 431 16.23 4.06 -3.20
N ASP A 432 16.90 3.16 -2.48
CA ASP A 432 16.33 2.40 -1.36
C ASP A 432 16.78 2.94 -0.01
N GLY A 433 17.40 4.13 0.03
CA GLY A 433 17.86 4.80 1.25
C GLY A 433 19.15 4.23 1.85
N ARG A 434 19.60 3.05 1.42
CA ARG A 434 20.78 2.37 1.99
C ARG A 434 22.11 2.81 1.40
N ARG A 435 22.07 3.56 0.31
CA ARG A 435 23.24 4.15 -0.33
C ARG A 435 23.30 5.63 0.02
N ASP A 436 24.47 6.08 0.46
CA ASP A 436 24.73 7.49 0.76
C ASP A 436 24.72 8.36 -0.52
N ASP A 437 24.77 7.75 -1.71
CA ASP A 437 24.75 8.43 -3.00
C ASP A 437 23.50 8.11 -3.83
N ILE A 438 22.80 9.16 -4.26
CA ILE A 438 21.66 9.05 -5.18
C ILE A 438 22.19 9.24 -6.60
N GLY A 439 23.04 8.32 -7.04
CA GLY A 439 23.64 8.27 -8.36
C GLY A 439 24.70 9.35 -8.66
N ASP A 440 25.59 9.03 -9.58
CA ASP A 440 26.64 9.92 -10.06
C ASP A 440 26.14 10.85 -11.18
N GLY A 441 26.78 12.02 -11.32
CA GLY A 441 26.57 12.94 -12.43
C GLY A 441 25.71 14.16 -12.10
N PRO A 442 25.66 15.15 -13.01
CA PRO A 442 24.99 16.42 -12.76
C PRO A 442 23.47 16.25 -12.70
N TRP A 443 22.84 17.06 -11.87
CA TRP A 443 21.39 17.24 -11.90
C TRP A 443 21.01 18.27 -12.96
N GLY A 444 19.87 18.03 -13.61
CA GLY A 444 19.17 19.01 -14.42
C GLY A 444 18.46 20.05 -13.54
N ARG A 445 17.60 20.86 -14.17
CA ARG A 445 16.86 21.94 -13.49
C ARG A 445 15.83 21.42 -12.47
N VAL A 446 15.27 20.24 -12.71
CA VAL A 446 14.26 19.61 -11.85
C VAL A 446 14.84 18.32 -11.30
N ARG A 447 14.76 18.13 -9.98
CA ARG A 447 15.30 16.95 -9.29
C ARG A 447 14.18 16.10 -8.71
N ILE A 448 14.01 14.89 -9.23
CA ILE A 448 12.98 13.95 -8.78
C ILE A 448 13.68 12.71 -8.23
N VAL A 449 13.32 12.35 -6.99
CA VAL A 449 13.79 11.13 -6.36
C VAL A 449 12.61 10.23 -6.02
N TYR A 450 12.72 8.97 -6.40
CA TYR A 450 11.86 7.90 -5.90
C TYR A 450 12.59 7.16 -4.78
N LEU A 451 12.00 7.14 -3.58
CA LEU A 451 12.44 6.30 -2.48
C LEU A 451 11.53 5.07 -2.40
N GLN A 452 12.09 3.88 -2.58
CA GLN A 452 11.32 2.63 -2.54
C GLN A 452 12.15 1.45 -2.01
N TYR A 453 11.58 0.67 -1.10
CA TYR A 453 12.23 -0.55 -0.63
C TYR A 453 11.84 -1.75 -1.47
N GLY A 454 12.81 -2.62 -1.76
CA GLY A 454 12.57 -3.87 -2.48
C GLY A 454 11.59 -4.83 -1.81
N SER A 455 11.37 -4.67 -0.51
CA SER A 455 10.40 -5.43 0.28
C SER A 455 8.99 -4.82 0.28
N ASP A 456 8.74 -3.68 -0.38
CA ASP A 456 7.47 -2.96 -0.35
C ASP A 456 6.37 -3.63 -1.21
N PRO A 457 5.36 -4.28 -0.61
CA PRO A 457 4.30 -4.93 -1.37
C PRO A 457 3.31 -3.96 -2.02
N ILE A 458 3.23 -2.70 -1.56
CA ILE A 458 2.35 -1.67 -2.16
C ILE A 458 2.91 -1.23 -3.52
N VAL A 459 4.23 -1.08 -3.60
CA VAL A 459 4.95 -0.74 -4.85
C VAL A 459 4.94 -1.92 -5.82
N PHE A 460 5.23 -3.12 -5.32
CA PHE A 460 5.54 -4.28 -6.16
C PHE A 460 4.38 -5.26 -6.40
N PHE A 461 3.21 -5.03 -5.80
CA PHE A 461 1.99 -5.73 -6.20
C PHE A 461 1.69 -5.46 -7.68
N ARG A 462 1.21 -6.47 -8.41
CA ARG A 462 0.63 -6.22 -9.74
C ARG A 462 -0.57 -7.13 -10.00
N PRO A 463 -1.63 -6.62 -10.67
CA PRO A 463 -2.78 -7.42 -11.06
C PRO A 463 -2.46 -8.54 -12.07
N ASP A 464 -1.36 -8.44 -12.81
CA ASP A 464 -0.91 -9.44 -13.78
C ASP A 464 0.04 -10.50 -13.18
N SER A 465 0.48 -10.34 -11.93
CA SER A 465 1.33 -11.29 -11.20
C SER A 465 0.72 -12.69 -11.07
N GLY A 466 -0.59 -12.83 -11.27
CA GLY A 466 -1.26 -14.13 -11.30
C GLY A 466 -0.92 -14.96 -12.55
N PHE A 467 -0.51 -14.30 -13.64
CA PHE A 467 -0.31 -14.92 -14.95
C PHE A 467 1.11 -14.77 -15.50
N ARG A 468 1.87 -13.78 -15.00
CA ARG A 468 3.26 -13.55 -15.39
C ARG A 468 4.13 -13.31 -14.16
N PRO A 469 5.40 -13.76 -14.17
CA PRO A 469 6.34 -13.42 -13.12
C PRO A 469 6.61 -11.90 -13.14
N PRO A 470 6.51 -11.21 -11.99
CA PRO A 470 6.90 -9.81 -11.89
C PRO A 470 8.36 -9.57 -12.25
N GLY A 471 8.64 -8.42 -12.88
CA GLY A 471 10.02 -8.06 -13.30
C GLY A 471 11.01 -7.93 -12.14
N TRP A 472 10.54 -7.55 -10.95
CA TRP A 472 11.36 -7.41 -9.74
C TRP A 472 11.83 -8.75 -9.16
N LEU A 473 11.31 -9.89 -9.64
CA LEU A 473 11.80 -11.23 -9.27
C LEU A 473 13.07 -11.65 -10.00
N ALA A 474 13.42 -10.95 -11.09
CA ALA A 474 14.64 -11.19 -11.84
C ALA A 474 15.87 -10.78 -11.03
N TYR A 475 17.00 -11.43 -11.27
CA TYR A 475 18.27 -11.05 -10.65
C TYR A 475 18.85 -9.79 -11.30
N PRO A 476 19.51 -8.90 -10.53
CA PRO A 476 19.70 -8.98 -9.07
C PRO A 476 18.42 -8.62 -8.30
N ARG A 477 18.08 -9.44 -7.30
CA ARG A 477 16.95 -9.20 -6.40
C ARG A 477 17.31 -8.16 -5.35
N ALA A 478 16.29 -7.56 -4.75
CA ALA A 478 16.50 -6.70 -3.60
C ALA A 478 17.15 -7.49 -2.45
N PRO A 479 18.05 -6.89 -1.67
CA PRO A 479 18.76 -7.59 -0.58
C PRO A 479 17.82 -8.25 0.44
N GLU A 480 16.65 -7.66 0.66
CA GLU A 480 15.64 -8.14 1.61
C GLU A 480 14.76 -9.27 1.05
N VAL A 481 14.77 -9.48 -0.27
CA VAL A 481 13.90 -10.44 -0.94
C VAL A 481 14.58 -11.79 -0.97
N SER A 482 14.00 -12.76 -0.26
CA SER A 482 14.54 -14.13 -0.15
C SER A 482 14.85 -14.77 -1.51
N ASP A 483 16.03 -15.37 -1.63
CA ASP A 483 16.42 -16.21 -2.78
C ASP A 483 15.55 -17.46 -2.93
N ALA A 484 14.81 -17.86 -1.89
CA ALA A 484 13.85 -18.95 -1.96
C ALA A 484 12.48 -18.52 -2.53
N LEU A 485 12.22 -17.22 -2.67
CA LEU A 485 10.99 -16.71 -3.27
C LEU A 485 10.94 -17.10 -4.76
N ARG A 486 9.87 -17.78 -5.15
CA ARG A 486 9.63 -18.21 -6.53
C ARG A 486 8.25 -17.73 -6.96
N TRP A 487 8.09 -17.53 -8.28
CA TRP A 487 6.79 -17.23 -8.84
C TRP A 487 5.95 -18.49 -8.95
N TYR A 488 4.75 -18.44 -8.38
CA TYR A 488 3.73 -19.47 -8.47
C TYR A 488 2.47 -18.82 -9.07
N PRO A 489 1.98 -19.30 -10.23
CA PRO A 489 0.79 -18.75 -10.86
C PRO A 489 -0.39 -18.66 -9.89
N ILE A 490 -1.11 -17.54 -9.91
CA ILE A 490 -2.22 -17.18 -8.99
C ILE A 490 -1.77 -17.00 -7.53
N VAL A 491 -0.97 -17.91 -6.98
CA VAL A 491 -0.57 -17.93 -5.58
C VAL A 491 0.34 -16.76 -5.23
N THR A 492 1.30 -16.39 -6.09
CA THR A 492 2.15 -15.21 -5.85
C THR A 492 1.33 -13.93 -5.83
N GLN A 493 0.30 -13.80 -6.66
CA GLN A 493 -0.61 -12.66 -6.57
C GLN A 493 -1.37 -12.63 -5.24
N LEU A 494 -1.88 -13.78 -4.77
CA LEU A 494 -2.53 -13.86 -3.47
C LEU A 494 -1.55 -13.51 -2.33
N GLN A 495 -0.32 -14.03 -2.37
CA GLN A 495 0.73 -13.68 -1.43
C GLN A 495 0.94 -12.16 -1.36
N LEU A 496 1.16 -11.52 -2.51
CA LEU A 496 1.36 -10.07 -2.58
C LEU A 496 0.13 -9.26 -2.13
N ALA A 497 -1.08 -9.75 -2.42
CA ALA A 497 -2.31 -9.09 -1.96
C ALA A 497 -2.44 -9.09 -0.43
N PHE A 498 -2.09 -10.21 0.20
CA PHE A 498 -2.06 -10.30 1.66
C PHE A 498 -0.93 -9.47 2.26
N ASP A 499 0.26 -9.49 1.65
CA ASP A 499 1.40 -8.65 2.08
C ASP A 499 1.03 -7.16 2.01
N MET A 500 0.29 -6.72 0.99
CA MET A 500 -0.19 -5.35 0.87
C MET A 500 -1.07 -4.91 2.05
N ALA A 501 -1.88 -5.82 2.60
CA ALA A 501 -2.77 -5.53 3.71
C ALA A 501 -2.03 -5.33 5.05
N ILE A 502 -0.82 -5.88 5.17
CA ILE A 502 0.03 -5.80 6.38
C ILE A 502 1.37 -5.10 6.08
N ALA A 503 1.42 -4.25 5.06
CA ALA A 503 2.65 -3.64 4.56
C ALA A 503 3.39 -2.76 5.57
N LEU A 504 2.72 -2.36 6.65
CA LEU A 504 3.24 -1.56 7.76
C LEU A 504 3.57 -2.41 9.01
N GLU A 505 3.23 -3.71 9.03
CA GLU A 505 3.55 -4.63 10.15
C GLU A 505 4.99 -5.17 10.05
N VAL A 506 5.93 -4.24 9.90
CA VAL A 506 7.36 -4.51 9.72
C VAL A 506 8.18 -3.49 10.52
N PRO A 507 9.45 -3.77 10.84
CA PRO A 507 10.33 -2.76 11.39
C PRO A 507 10.49 -1.59 10.40
N MET A 508 10.70 -0.39 10.93
CA MET A 508 10.97 0.79 10.12
C MET A 508 12.24 0.58 9.27
N GLY A 509 12.20 1.01 8.00
CA GLY A 509 13.24 0.72 7.01
C GLY A 509 12.93 -0.50 6.12
N HIS A 510 11.73 -1.05 6.22
CA HIS A 510 11.27 -2.22 5.48
C HIS A 510 9.81 -2.07 5.03
N GLY A 511 9.39 -2.89 4.06
CA GLY A 511 8.01 -2.92 3.56
C GLY A 511 7.56 -1.53 3.11
N HIS A 512 6.43 -1.06 3.62
CA HIS A 512 5.91 0.27 3.32
C HIS A 512 6.12 1.27 4.47
N LEU A 513 6.99 0.95 5.43
CA LEU A 513 7.32 1.78 6.59
C LEU A 513 8.72 2.39 6.43
N TYR A 514 8.76 3.60 5.88
CA TYR A 514 9.99 4.29 5.50
C TYR A 514 10.70 4.94 6.70
N SER A 515 12.03 4.80 6.72
CA SER A 515 12.92 5.27 7.80
C SER A 515 13.17 6.77 7.73
N TYR A 516 13.32 7.43 8.88
CA TYR A 516 13.75 8.83 8.96
C TYR A 516 15.12 9.03 8.31
N VAL A 517 16.04 8.09 8.53
CA VAL A 517 17.40 8.15 8.00
C VAL A 517 17.39 8.09 6.48
N ASP A 518 16.57 7.19 5.92
CA ASP A 518 16.49 6.94 4.49
C ASP A 518 15.85 8.10 3.70
N HIS A 519 15.20 9.05 4.39
CA HIS A 519 14.68 10.29 3.79
C HIS A 519 15.72 11.42 3.71
N ILE A 520 16.83 11.33 4.45
CA ILE A 520 17.83 12.42 4.51
C ILE A 520 18.46 12.65 3.14
N ASP A 521 19.03 11.61 2.54
CA ASP A 521 19.75 11.76 1.27
C ASP A 521 18.82 12.12 0.10
N PRO A 522 17.60 11.55 -0.02
CA PRO A 522 16.62 12.00 -1.01
C PRO A 522 16.29 13.48 -0.87
N TRP A 523 16.05 13.96 0.35
CA TRP A 523 15.75 15.37 0.55
C TRP A 523 16.97 16.26 0.30
N LEU A 524 18.15 15.84 0.71
CA LEU A 524 19.41 16.53 0.45
C LEU A 524 19.64 16.67 -1.05
N ALA A 525 19.45 15.60 -1.83
CA ALA A 525 19.61 15.60 -3.27
C ALA A 525 18.58 16.51 -3.97
N VAL A 526 17.32 16.47 -3.54
CA VAL A 526 16.23 17.26 -4.15
C VAL A 526 16.34 18.74 -3.80
N THR A 527 16.59 19.08 -2.53
CA THR A 527 16.50 20.48 -2.03
C THR A 527 17.83 21.22 -2.02
N ASP A 528 18.97 20.51 -1.97
CA ASP A 528 20.32 21.07 -1.97
C ASP A 528 20.55 22.21 -0.95
N PRO A 529 20.16 22.02 0.32
CA PRO A 529 20.26 23.08 1.31
C PRO A 529 21.73 23.37 1.64
N PRO A 530 22.12 24.66 1.77
CA PRO A 530 23.52 25.03 1.93
C PRO A 530 24.07 24.67 3.31
N GLY A 531 25.31 24.19 3.34
CA GLY A 531 26.12 24.12 4.57
C GLY A 531 25.90 22.88 5.44
N TRP A 532 25.62 21.77 4.76
CA TRP A 532 25.82 20.43 5.26
C TRP A 532 27.21 19.92 4.85
N ASP A 533 27.93 19.36 5.82
CA ASP A 533 29.17 18.62 5.62
C ASP A 533 28.96 17.17 6.08
N ALA A 534 29.94 16.29 5.83
CA ALA A 534 29.84 14.88 6.15
C ALA A 534 29.63 14.62 7.66
N ASP A 535 30.28 15.39 8.53
CA ASP A 535 30.20 15.20 9.99
C ASP A 535 28.82 15.62 10.52
N ARG A 536 28.26 16.73 10.04
CA ARG A 536 26.92 17.19 10.40
C ARG A 536 25.84 16.24 9.89
N LEU A 537 25.98 15.73 8.68
CA LEU A 537 25.06 14.72 8.14
C LEU A 537 25.13 13.42 8.97
N ALA A 538 26.32 13.00 9.39
CA ALA A 538 26.47 11.86 10.28
C ALA A 538 25.78 12.09 11.64
N ALA A 539 25.89 13.28 12.22
CA ALA A 539 25.20 13.65 13.45
C ALA A 539 23.66 13.66 13.29
N LEU A 540 23.16 14.19 12.17
CA LEU A 540 21.73 14.16 11.84
C LEU A 540 21.21 12.73 11.69
N ARG A 541 21.93 11.87 10.97
CA ARG A 541 21.61 10.44 10.85
C ARG A 541 21.60 9.76 12.22
N ALA A 542 22.55 10.07 13.10
CA ALA A 542 22.59 9.54 14.45
C ALA A 542 21.38 9.98 15.31
N HIS A 543 20.96 11.25 15.19
CA HIS A 543 19.77 11.76 15.85
C HIS A 543 18.52 10.97 15.44
N PHE A 544 18.31 10.78 14.14
CA PHE A 544 17.13 10.06 13.65
C PHE A 544 17.16 8.56 13.96
N ARG A 545 18.33 7.91 13.94
CA ARG A 545 18.46 6.52 14.43
C ARG A 545 18.03 6.38 15.89
N ALA A 546 18.42 7.33 16.75
CA ALA A 546 18.00 7.32 18.15
C ALA A 546 16.48 7.52 18.30
N ARG A 547 15.88 8.38 17.46
CA ARG A 547 14.43 8.58 17.41
C ARG A 547 13.69 7.32 16.97
N GLU A 548 14.17 6.63 15.95
CA GLU A 548 13.59 5.35 15.49
C GLU A 548 13.64 4.28 16.57
N GLN A 549 14.77 4.18 17.29
CA GLN A 549 14.91 3.27 18.42
C GLN A 549 13.92 3.59 19.55
N ALA A 550 13.68 4.89 19.82
CA ALA A 550 12.69 5.31 20.82
C ALA A 550 11.25 4.97 20.39
N LEU A 551 10.93 5.08 19.10
CA LEU A 551 9.61 4.70 18.56
C LEU A 551 9.40 3.18 18.51
N ALA A 552 10.47 2.41 18.39
CA ALA A 552 10.44 0.94 18.42
C ALA A 552 10.42 0.35 19.84
N ALA A 553 10.66 1.17 20.87
CA ALA A 553 10.60 0.72 22.27
C ALA A 553 9.15 0.38 22.67
N PRO A 554 8.93 -0.75 23.37
CA PRO A 554 7.60 -1.29 23.66
C PRO A 554 6.77 -0.48 24.67
#